data_AF-A0A9E0KNL8-F1
#
_entry.id   AF-A0A9E0KNL8-F1
#
_cell.length_a   1.000
_cell.length_b   1.000
_cell.length_c   1.000
_cell.angle_alpha   90.00
_cell.angle_beta   90.00
_cell.angle_gamma   90.00
#
_symmetry.space_group_name_H-M   'P 1'
#
loop_
_entity.id
_entity.type
_entity.pdbx_description
1 polymer ?
#
loop_
_entity_poly.entity_id
_entity_poly.type
_entity_poly.pdbx_seq_one_letter_code
_entity_poly.pdbx_strand_id
1 'polypeptide(L)'
;MNVQETLISIGNDPEQLEQLYQTAVGDGQIEAFRKAIEIERTAAPDNLLYAAWYYRLRSTAVKARESFTAWGWAIPLALLNGLLLWVFSDETRFALTYAGARPGLPMHFLPSSFPLIALLAAPISAVFIIAYLSLAGRKRRQQAVIISLVLLAATAYVAGVYPRLGSRPYQEQYLTLMIVHLSLLAWAGVGAFLVLDRGDADRNPPDRTSNTFAFLNKSLELFIMAGLFAVAGGIFTGITVGLFDALGITLSDAVMRLLLAGGGGMLPVIATAILYNPRVAPARQEFEGGLSGLVAMLTRVMLPLTVLVLLVYLAFIPLNFREPFENRDVLIIYNAMLFAVIALMVGATPVIPSHVSRRIGVWLRRGIILLAALAAIISVYALVAILYRTAMDRLTPNRLTFIGWNIINIGLLLLLLYRQARAGNNWVDGLHRAFAAGAAAYALWAVAVIITLPWLFGINQTRIEGLPPSVQAIIYEQSAPILLKCLDSPHIYLLEDGTKRWINTIATFTERGYVWRDVSFIPCDDLRAIPDGVPIPESAGPPPQP
;
A
#
# COMPACT_ATOMS: atom_id res chain seq x y z
N MET A 1 -40.75 -37.31 -4.85
CA MET A 1 -41.51 -36.76 -5.99
C MET A 1 -40.53 -36.14 -6.94
N ASN A 2 -40.65 -36.44 -8.23
CA ASN A 2 -39.81 -35.83 -9.25
C ASN A 2 -40.13 -34.33 -9.31
N VAL A 3 -39.10 -33.45 -9.37
CA VAL A 3 -39.28 -31.99 -9.41
C VAL A 3 -40.28 -31.59 -10.50
N GLN A 4 -40.30 -32.33 -11.61
CA GLN A 4 -41.22 -32.12 -12.72
C GLN A 4 -42.69 -32.44 -12.40
N GLU A 5 -42.99 -33.49 -11.64
CA GLU A 5 -44.37 -33.84 -11.24
C GLU A 5 -44.96 -32.78 -10.31
N THR A 6 -44.16 -32.30 -9.35
CA THR A 6 -44.56 -31.19 -8.46
C THR A 6 -44.77 -29.90 -9.25
N LEU A 7 -43.96 -29.66 -10.29
CA LEU A 7 -44.04 -28.45 -11.11
C LEU A 7 -45.34 -28.36 -11.91
N ILE A 8 -45.89 -29.50 -12.35
CA ILE A 8 -47.17 -29.59 -13.08
C ILE A 8 -48.34 -29.24 -12.15
N SER A 9 -48.33 -29.76 -10.90
CA SER A 9 -49.44 -29.53 -9.96
C SER A 9 -49.53 -28.08 -9.45
N ILE A 10 -48.40 -27.36 -9.43
CA ILE A 10 -48.30 -25.99 -8.91
C ILE A 10 -48.13 -24.94 -10.02
N GLY A 11 -48.22 -25.32 -11.28
CA GLY A 11 -47.84 -24.52 -12.46
C GLY A 11 -48.55 -23.18 -12.64
N ASN A 12 -49.64 -22.96 -11.92
CA ASN A 12 -50.43 -21.72 -11.93
C ASN A 12 -50.35 -20.94 -10.62
N ASP A 13 -49.65 -21.46 -9.61
CA ASP A 13 -49.50 -20.83 -8.30
C ASP A 13 -48.10 -20.20 -8.18
N PRO A 14 -47.99 -18.85 -8.27
CA PRO A 14 -46.70 -18.17 -8.24
C PRO A 14 -45.96 -18.34 -6.90
N GLU A 15 -46.68 -18.49 -5.79
CA GLU A 15 -46.06 -18.62 -4.46
C GLU A 15 -45.42 -20.00 -4.31
N GLN A 16 -46.16 -21.06 -4.64
CA GLN A 16 -45.65 -22.42 -4.55
C GLN A 16 -44.49 -22.67 -5.53
N LEU A 17 -44.53 -22.04 -6.71
CA LEU A 17 -43.49 -22.18 -7.71
C LEU A 17 -42.19 -21.47 -7.30
N GLU A 18 -42.27 -20.34 -6.60
CA GLU A 18 -41.12 -19.70 -5.95
C GLU A 18 -40.59 -20.53 -4.77
N GLN A 19 -41.46 -21.13 -3.94
CA GLN A 19 -41.02 -22.01 -2.86
C GLN A 19 -40.30 -23.27 -3.38
N LEU A 20 -40.78 -23.85 -4.47
CA LEU A 20 -40.11 -24.97 -5.13
C LEU A 20 -38.74 -24.56 -5.70
N TYR A 21 -38.64 -23.36 -6.27
CA TYR A 21 -37.37 -22.80 -6.71
C TYR A 21 -36.40 -22.58 -5.54
N GLN A 22 -36.84 -21.99 -4.43
CA GLN A 22 -36.00 -21.76 -3.25
C GLN A 22 -35.50 -23.08 -2.64
N THR A 23 -36.36 -24.10 -2.63
CA THR A 23 -35.97 -25.47 -2.23
C THR A 23 -34.91 -26.03 -3.19
N ALA A 24 -35.13 -25.92 -4.50
CA ALA A 24 -34.16 -26.36 -5.51
C ALA A 24 -32.81 -25.60 -5.44
N VAL A 25 -32.83 -24.33 -5.02
CA VAL A 25 -31.62 -23.55 -4.73
C VAL A 25 -30.90 -24.09 -3.49
N GLY A 26 -31.63 -24.33 -2.39
CA GLY A 26 -31.07 -24.90 -1.16
C GLY A 26 -30.44 -26.27 -1.37
N ASP A 27 -31.04 -27.10 -2.24
CA ASP A 27 -30.59 -28.47 -2.52
C ASP A 27 -29.58 -28.56 -3.69
N GLY A 28 -29.20 -27.43 -4.30
CA GLY A 28 -28.29 -27.40 -5.46
C GLY A 28 -28.87 -28.01 -6.75
N GLN A 29 -30.18 -28.18 -6.85
CA GLN A 29 -30.90 -28.79 -7.98
C GLN A 29 -31.46 -27.76 -8.99
N ILE A 30 -30.88 -26.56 -9.03
CA ILE A 30 -31.31 -25.45 -9.92
C ILE A 30 -31.40 -25.89 -11.38
N GLU A 31 -30.47 -26.73 -11.84
CA GLU A 31 -30.42 -27.18 -13.22
C GLU A 31 -31.53 -28.19 -13.57
N ALA A 32 -31.95 -29.01 -12.59
CA ALA A 32 -33.09 -29.89 -12.73
C ALA A 32 -34.40 -29.09 -12.78
N PHE A 33 -34.55 -28.08 -11.92
CA PHE A 33 -35.68 -27.15 -11.94
C PHE A 33 -35.74 -26.36 -13.26
N ARG A 34 -34.59 -25.89 -13.76
CA ARG A 34 -34.50 -25.19 -15.05
C ARG A 34 -34.96 -26.08 -16.21
N LYS A 35 -34.49 -27.33 -16.26
CA LYS A 35 -34.93 -28.30 -17.28
C LYS A 35 -36.42 -28.60 -17.18
N ALA A 36 -36.96 -28.74 -15.96
CA ALA A 36 -38.39 -28.93 -15.76
C ALA A 36 -39.21 -27.74 -16.30
N ILE A 37 -38.81 -26.50 -16.00
CA ILE A 37 -39.46 -25.29 -16.55
C ILE A 37 -39.37 -25.24 -18.08
N GLU A 38 -38.25 -25.66 -18.68
CA GLU A 38 -38.07 -25.69 -20.14
C GLU A 38 -38.98 -26.74 -20.81
N ILE A 39 -39.16 -27.90 -20.18
CA ILE A 39 -40.07 -28.95 -20.66
C ILE A 39 -41.53 -28.49 -20.53
N GLU A 40 -41.93 -28.01 -19.35
CA GLU A 40 -43.32 -27.60 -19.10
C GLU A 40 -43.71 -26.34 -19.89
N ARG A 41 -42.76 -25.45 -20.19
CA ARG A 41 -43.00 -24.33 -21.12
C ARG A 41 -43.35 -24.81 -22.53
N THR A 42 -42.75 -25.92 -22.96
CA THR A 42 -43.00 -26.53 -24.27
C THR A 42 -44.34 -27.26 -24.29
N ALA A 43 -44.70 -27.92 -23.18
CA ALA A 43 -45.97 -28.62 -23.03
C ALA A 43 -47.18 -27.68 -22.86
N ALA A 44 -47.00 -26.53 -22.19
CA ALA A 44 -48.04 -25.54 -21.93
C ALA A 44 -47.62 -24.13 -22.41
N PRO A 45 -47.64 -23.86 -23.72
CA PRO A 45 -47.17 -22.59 -24.31
C PRO A 45 -48.03 -21.37 -23.94
N ASP A 46 -49.25 -21.56 -23.43
CA ASP A 46 -50.13 -20.47 -23.01
C ASP A 46 -49.96 -20.08 -21.53
N ASN A 47 -49.21 -20.87 -20.75
CA ASN A 47 -48.96 -20.55 -19.34
C ASN A 47 -47.92 -19.42 -19.21
N LEU A 48 -48.39 -18.24 -18.83
CA LEU A 48 -47.57 -17.03 -18.65
C LEU A 48 -46.57 -17.14 -17.49
N LEU A 49 -46.87 -17.93 -16.45
CA LEU A 49 -45.98 -18.10 -15.30
C LEU A 49 -44.75 -18.94 -15.70
N TYR A 50 -44.95 -20.03 -16.44
CA TYR A 50 -43.83 -20.77 -17.04
C TYR A 50 -43.03 -19.93 -18.03
N ALA A 51 -43.69 -19.04 -18.80
CA ALA A 51 -42.98 -18.11 -19.68
C ALA A 51 -42.08 -17.14 -18.89
N ALA A 52 -42.62 -16.53 -17.83
CA ALA A 52 -41.88 -15.61 -16.97
C ALA A 52 -40.66 -16.30 -16.33
N TRP A 53 -40.84 -17.51 -15.81
CA TRP A 53 -39.76 -18.30 -15.22
C TRP A 53 -38.73 -18.76 -16.27
N TYR A 54 -39.16 -19.18 -17.46
CA TYR A 54 -38.26 -19.52 -18.55
C TYR A 54 -37.34 -18.34 -18.91
N TYR A 55 -37.91 -17.14 -19.10
CA TYR A 55 -37.10 -15.95 -19.41
C TYR A 55 -36.26 -15.49 -18.21
N ARG A 56 -36.75 -15.57 -16.98
CA ARG A 56 -35.98 -15.29 -15.75
C ARG A 56 -34.76 -16.20 -15.67
N LEU A 57 -34.97 -17.52 -15.72
CA LEU A 57 -33.92 -18.53 -15.60
C LEU A 57 -32.96 -18.52 -16.79
N ARG A 58 -33.44 -18.23 -18.00
CA ARG A 58 -32.57 -18.07 -19.17
C ARG A 58 -31.73 -16.80 -19.06
N SER A 59 -32.29 -15.70 -18.56
CA SER A 59 -31.53 -14.45 -18.35
C SER A 59 -30.47 -14.59 -17.26
N THR A 60 -30.76 -15.32 -16.17
CA THR A 60 -29.77 -15.62 -15.13
C THR A 60 -28.74 -16.63 -15.60
N ALA A 61 -29.12 -17.67 -16.37
CA ALA A 61 -28.19 -18.63 -16.94
C ALA A 61 -27.26 -18.02 -18.01
N VAL A 62 -27.77 -17.10 -18.84
CA VAL A 62 -26.96 -16.34 -19.80
C VAL A 62 -25.99 -15.40 -19.07
N LYS A 63 -26.45 -14.68 -18.03
CA LYS A 63 -25.57 -13.87 -17.18
C LYS A 63 -24.51 -14.70 -16.44
N ALA A 64 -24.86 -15.91 -16.00
CA ALA A 64 -23.93 -16.81 -15.31
C ALA A 64 -22.91 -17.46 -16.26
N ARG A 65 -23.25 -17.64 -17.56
CA ARG A 65 -22.35 -18.19 -18.59
C ARG A 65 -21.41 -17.17 -19.20
N GLU A 66 -21.75 -15.88 -19.18
CA GLU A 66 -20.83 -14.83 -19.62
C GLU A 66 -19.77 -14.59 -18.53
N SER A 67 -18.70 -15.39 -18.53
CA SER A 67 -17.47 -15.01 -17.84
C SER A 67 -17.01 -13.67 -18.40
N PHE A 68 -17.06 -12.62 -17.57
CA PHE A 68 -16.60 -11.29 -17.97
C PHE A 68 -15.08 -11.23 -18.15
N THR A 69 -14.36 -12.27 -17.70
CA THR A 69 -12.91 -12.37 -17.78
C THR A 69 -12.46 -12.54 -19.24
N ALA A 70 -11.70 -11.57 -19.72
CA ALA A 70 -11.12 -11.63 -21.06
C ALA A 70 -9.82 -12.44 -21.05
N TRP A 71 -9.91 -13.77 -20.95
CA TRP A 71 -8.75 -14.67 -20.84
C TRP A 71 -7.70 -14.48 -21.94
N GLY A 72 -8.13 -14.13 -23.16
CA GLY A 72 -7.23 -13.83 -24.28
C GLY A 72 -6.29 -12.63 -24.04
N TRP A 73 -6.64 -11.73 -23.12
CA TRP A 73 -5.75 -10.65 -22.66
C TRP A 73 -5.13 -10.93 -21.29
N ALA A 74 -5.89 -11.57 -20.38
CA ALA A 74 -5.44 -11.80 -19.02
C ALA A 74 -4.17 -12.66 -18.93
N ILE A 75 -4.14 -13.80 -19.63
CA ILE A 75 -3.00 -14.74 -19.55
C ILE A 75 -1.74 -14.13 -20.18
N PRO A 76 -1.77 -13.59 -21.43
CA PRO A 76 -0.57 -13.01 -22.02
C PRO A 76 -0.02 -11.84 -21.22
N LEU A 77 -0.88 -10.94 -20.72
CA LEU A 77 -0.43 -9.79 -19.93
C LEU A 77 0.12 -10.21 -18.56
N ALA A 78 -0.48 -11.21 -17.90
CA ALA A 78 0.06 -11.74 -16.65
C ALA A 78 1.43 -12.40 -16.86
N LEU A 79 1.59 -13.21 -17.90
CA LEU A 79 2.87 -13.82 -18.26
C LEU A 79 3.93 -12.78 -18.57
N LEU A 80 3.59 -11.75 -19.36
CA LEU A 80 4.52 -10.66 -19.66
C LEU A 80 4.90 -9.88 -18.40
N ASN A 81 3.96 -9.60 -17.50
CA ASN A 81 4.23 -8.96 -16.22
C ASN A 81 5.21 -9.80 -15.38
N GLY A 82 4.93 -11.10 -15.25
CA GLY A 82 5.78 -12.05 -14.54
C GLY A 82 7.18 -12.13 -15.14
N LEU A 83 7.30 -12.32 -16.46
CA LEU A 83 8.59 -12.38 -17.15
C LEU A 83 9.39 -11.09 -16.98
N LEU A 84 8.74 -9.93 -17.02
CA LEU A 84 9.43 -8.65 -16.83
C LEU A 84 9.96 -8.51 -15.40
N LEU A 85 9.19 -8.90 -14.38
CA LEU A 85 9.66 -8.92 -13.00
C LEU A 85 10.75 -9.97 -12.78
N TRP A 86 10.68 -11.12 -13.43
CA TRP A 86 11.76 -12.09 -13.43
C TRP A 86 13.06 -11.50 -13.99
N VAL A 87 13.02 -10.78 -15.11
CA VAL A 87 14.20 -10.10 -15.67
C VAL A 87 14.78 -9.10 -14.68
N PHE A 88 13.95 -8.22 -14.09
CA PHE A 88 14.40 -7.18 -13.15
C PHE A 88 14.78 -7.71 -11.76
N SER A 89 14.44 -8.96 -11.42
CA SER A 89 14.90 -9.60 -10.17
C SER A 89 16.39 -9.96 -10.18
N ASP A 90 17.10 -9.72 -11.29
CA ASP A 90 18.53 -10.01 -11.38
C ASP A 90 19.34 -8.96 -10.65
N GLU A 91 19.63 -9.18 -9.38
CA GLU A 91 20.37 -8.21 -8.57
C GLU A 91 21.81 -7.98 -9.06
N THR A 92 22.37 -8.93 -9.84
CA THR A 92 23.71 -8.73 -10.43
C THR A 92 23.69 -7.71 -11.57
N ARG A 93 22.56 -7.57 -12.27
CA ARG A 93 22.39 -6.66 -13.42
C ARG A 93 21.58 -5.42 -13.09
N PHE A 94 20.62 -5.55 -12.17
CA PHE A 94 19.59 -4.56 -11.87
C PHE A 94 19.54 -4.27 -10.37
N ALA A 95 20.63 -3.69 -9.85
CA ALA A 95 20.66 -3.15 -8.50
C ALA A 95 21.16 -1.71 -8.50
N LEU A 96 20.62 -0.92 -7.58
CA LEU A 96 21.05 0.46 -7.35
C LEU A 96 22.21 0.45 -6.34
N THR A 97 23.37 0.93 -6.74
CA THR A 97 24.53 1.03 -5.84
C THR A 97 24.42 2.29 -4.99
N TYR A 98 24.57 2.19 -3.67
CA TYR A 98 24.55 3.38 -2.81
C TYR A 98 25.68 4.35 -3.15
N ALA A 99 25.38 5.64 -3.23
CA ALA A 99 26.39 6.66 -3.48
C ALA A 99 27.34 6.78 -2.28
N GLY A 100 28.64 6.87 -2.55
CA GLY A 100 29.70 6.82 -1.53
C GLY A 100 30.31 5.42 -1.33
N ALA A 101 29.72 4.37 -1.89
CA ALA A 101 30.35 3.05 -1.95
C ALA A 101 31.49 3.06 -2.98
N ARG A 102 32.72 3.36 -2.54
CA ARG A 102 33.90 3.26 -3.41
C ARG A 102 34.24 1.79 -3.69
N PRO A 103 34.49 1.39 -4.95
CA PRO A 103 35.05 0.08 -5.25
C PRO A 103 36.42 -0.08 -4.57
N GLY A 104 36.59 -1.12 -3.75
CA GLY A 104 37.91 -1.51 -3.21
C GLY A 104 38.18 -1.18 -1.74
N LEU A 105 37.27 -0.52 -1.02
CA LEU A 105 37.31 -0.51 0.45
C LEU A 105 36.50 -1.71 0.96
N PRO A 106 37.07 -2.60 1.80
CA PRO A 106 36.37 -3.77 2.29
C PRO A 106 35.31 -3.36 3.33
N MET A 107 34.15 -2.87 2.89
CA MET A 107 32.94 -2.83 3.71
C MET A 107 32.27 -4.20 3.65
N HIS A 108 32.83 -5.19 4.34
CA HIS A 108 32.37 -6.59 4.28
C HIS A 108 31.07 -6.89 5.04
N PHE A 109 30.38 -5.90 5.60
CA PHE A 109 29.30 -6.15 6.56
C PHE A 109 27.92 -5.58 6.21
N LEU A 110 27.76 -4.77 5.14
CA LEU A 110 26.45 -4.22 4.76
C LEU A 110 26.23 -4.28 3.24
N PRO A 111 25.05 -4.75 2.75
CA PRO A 111 24.79 -4.91 1.33
C PRO A 111 24.98 -3.58 0.58
N SER A 112 25.90 -3.56 -0.39
CA SER A 112 26.32 -2.35 -1.12
C SER A 112 25.31 -1.90 -2.18
N SER A 113 24.20 -2.64 -2.34
CA SER A 113 23.22 -2.43 -3.40
C SER A 113 21.79 -2.62 -2.90
N PHE A 114 20.86 -1.96 -3.59
CA PHE A 114 19.42 -2.05 -3.37
C PHE A 114 18.75 -2.73 -4.58
N PRO A 115 17.88 -3.74 -4.38
CA PRO A 115 17.27 -4.48 -5.48
C PRO A 115 16.27 -3.60 -6.25
N LEU A 116 16.52 -3.35 -7.54
CA LEU A 116 15.69 -2.44 -8.35
C LEU A 116 14.24 -2.95 -8.49
N ILE A 117 14.05 -4.27 -8.50
CA ILE A 117 12.73 -4.89 -8.55
C ILE A 117 11.79 -4.40 -7.44
N ALA A 118 12.33 -4.08 -6.25
CA ALA A 118 11.52 -3.60 -5.13
C ALA A 118 10.82 -2.26 -5.43
N LEU A 119 11.41 -1.42 -6.31
CA LEU A 119 10.79 -0.17 -6.77
C LEU A 119 9.90 -0.37 -8.00
N LEU A 120 10.22 -1.36 -8.84
CA LEU A 120 9.57 -1.59 -10.12
C LEU A 120 8.32 -2.47 -10.03
N ALA A 121 8.24 -3.39 -9.06
CA ALA A 121 7.21 -4.43 -9.02
C ALA A 121 5.78 -3.88 -9.08
N ALA A 122 5.47 -2.88 -8.26
CA ALA A 122 4.14 -2.30 -8.21
C ALA A 122 3.82 -1.38 -9.41
N PRO A 123 4.69 -0.44 -9.84
CA PRO A 123 4.48 0.35 -11.06
C PRO A 123 4.29 -0.51 -12.31
N ILE A 124 5.15 -1.52 -12.51
CA ILE A 124 5.04 -2.45 -13.65
C ILE A 124 3.71 -3.20 -13.59
N SER A 125 3.36 -3.78 -12.44
CA SER A 125 2.08 -4.49 -12.29
C SER A 125 0.87 -3.60 -12.55
N ALA A 126 0.90 -2.34 -12.09
CA ALA A 126 -0.17 -1.38 -12.38
C ALA A 126 -0.28 -1.05 -13.87
N VAL A 127 0.83 -0.93 -14.60
CA VAL A 127 0.82 -0.73 -16.06
C VAL A 127 0.13 -1.91 -16.75
N PHE A 128 0.46 -3.15 -16.38
CA PHE A 128 -0.18 -4.34 -16.96
C PHE A 128 -1.65 -4.48 -16.57
N ILE A 129 -2.02 -4.13 -15.33
CA ILE A 129 -3.42 -4.07 -14.90
C ILE A 129 -4.19 -3.02 -15.74
N ILE A 130 -3.66 -1.81 -15.90
CA ILE A 130 -4.28 -0.75 -16.72
C ILE A 130 -4.38 -1.19 -18.18
N ALA A 131 -3.36 -1.86 -18.72
CA ALA A 131 -3.39 -2.42 -20.07
C ALA A 131 -4.51 -3.45 -20.23
N TYR A 132 -4.64 -4.39 -19.28
CA TYR A 132 -5.74 -5.37 -19.28
C TYR A 132 -7.11 -4.68 -19.25
N LEU A 133 -7.32 -3.76 -18.30
CA LEU A 133 -8.57 -3.05 -18.13
C LEU A 133 -8.93 -2.21 -19.38
N SER A 134 -7.94 -1.55 -20.01
CA SER A 134 -8.14 -0.77 -21.23
C SER A 134 -8.50 -1.65 -22.44
N LEU A 135 -7.79 -2.76 -22.64
CA LEU A 135 -7.98 -3.66 -23.78
C LEU A 135 -9.28 -4.47 -23.67
N ALA A 136 -9.59 -4.99 -22.48
CA ALA A 136 -10.80 -5.79 -22.24
C ALA A 136 -12.07 -4.93 -22.10
N GLY A 137 -11.94 -3.69 -21.60
CA GLY A 137 -13.03 -2.75 -21.36
C GLY A 137 -13.42 -1.87 -22.55
N ARG A 138 -12.63 -1.88 -23.65
CA ARG A 138 -12.80 -1.02 -24.84
C ARG A 138 -12.75 0.49 -24.54
N LYS A 139 -11.83 0.96 -23.69
CA LYS A 139 -11.77 2.39 -23.30
C LYS A 139 -10.39 3.05 -23.35
N ARG A 140 -10.45 4.37 -23.61
CA ARG A 140 -9.44 5.40 -23.88
C ARG A 140 -7.97 5.03 -23.56
N ARG A 141 -7.29 4.51 -24.58
CA ARG A 141 -5.84 4.19 -24.57
C ARG A 141 -4.95 5.38 -24.17
N GLN A 142 -5.38 6.62 -24.42
CA GLN A 142 -4.61 7.82 -24.06
C GLN A 142 -4.44 7.98 -22.54
N GLN A 143 -5.49 7.81 -21.75
CA GLN A 143 -5.40 7.94 -20.29
C GLN A 143 -4.54 6.82 -19.69
N ALA A 144 -4.69 5.60 -20.22
CA ALA A 144 -3.83 4.47 -19.86
C ALA A 144 -2.35 4.81 -20.07
N VAL A 145 -1.99 5.29 -21.28
CA VAL A 145 -0.61 5.67 -21.61
C VAL A 145 -0.11 6.80 -20.70
N ILE A 146 -0.89 7.86 -20.46
CA ILE A 146 -0.47 8.97 -19.60
C ILE A 146 -0.17 8.49 -18.18
N ILE A 147 -1.07 7.70 -17.57
CA ILE A 147 -0.87 7.19 -16.21
C ILE A 147 0.35 6.26 -16.16
N SER A 148 0.51 5.38 -17.15
CA SER A 148 1.69 4.52 -17.25
C SER A 148 3.00 5.31 -17.37
N LEU A 149 3.01 6.39 -18.16
CA LEU A 149 4.18 7.27 -18.30
C LEU A 149 4.48 8.03 -17.00
N VAL A 150 3.46 8.49 -16.27
CA VAL A 150 3.64 9.13 -14.97
C VAL A 150 4.24 8.17 -13.95
N LEU A 151 3.77 6.92 -13.89
CA LEU A 151 4.34 5.90 -13.01
C LEU A 151 5.79 5.59 -13.38
N LEU A 152 6.09 5.43 -14.67
CA LEU A 152 7.46 5.22 -15.15
C LEU A 152 8.37 6.40 -14.80
N ALA A 153 7.90 7.63 -15.02
CA ALA A 153 8.64 8.85 -14.70
C ALA A 153 8.90 8.98 -13.19
N ALA A 154 7.92 8.63 -12.35
CA ALA A 154 8.09 8.62 -10.90
C ALA A 154 9.16 7.62 -10.45
N THR A 155 9.14 6.39 -10.99
CA THR A 155 10.17 5.40 -10.66
C THR A 155 11.55 5.78 -11.18
N ALA A 156 11.63 6.33 -12.40
CA ALA A 156 12.89 6.83 -12.96
C ALA A 156 13.45 8.02 -12.15
N TYR A 157 12.57 8.91 -11.67
CA TYR A 157 12.95 10.00 -10.78
C TYR A 157 13.57 9.48 -9.49
N VAL A 158 12.94 8.51 -8.82
CA VAL A 158 13.48 7.88 -7.61
C VAL A 158 14.88 7.29 -7.88
N ALA A 159 15.01 6.50 -8.95
CA ALA A 159 16.27 5.84 -9.30
C ALA A 159 17.38 6.83 -9.70
N GLY A 160 17.04 7.98 -10.27
CA GLY A 160 18.02 9.01 -10.64
C GLY A 160 18.39 9.97 -9.51
N VAL A 161 17.49 10.22 -8.58
CA VAL A 161 17.62 11.29 -7.58
C VAL A 161 18.05 10.77 -6.21
N TYR A 162 17.88 9.47 -5.89
CA TYR A 162 18.33 8.92 -4.61
C TYR A 162 19.80 9.21 -4.25
N PRO A 163 20.78 9.27 -5.19
CA PRO A 163 22.18 9.54 -4.84
C PRO A 163 22.37 10.92 -4.20
N ARG A 164 21.43 11.85 -4.42
CA ARG A 164 21.49 13.20 -3.82
C ARG A 164 21.29 13.18 -2.31
N LEU A 165 20.60 12.17 -1.77
CA LEU A 165 20.55 12.00 -0.32
C LEU A 165 21.96 11.68 0.16
N GLY A 166 22.46 12.51 1.07
CA GLY A 166 23.89 12.50 1.37
C GLY A 166 24.38 11.19 1.96
N SER A 167 23.96 10.87 3.19
CA SER A 167 24.43 9.68 3.89
C SER A 167 23.73 8.41 3.40
N ARG A 168 24.45 7.28 3.43
CA ARG A 168 23.93 5.94 3.12
C ARG A 168 22.68 5.60 3.93
N PRO A 169 22.61 5.86 5.26
CA PRO A 169 21.37 5.66 6.01
C PRO A 169 20.17 6.44 5.46
N TYR A 170 20.36 7.64 4.92
CA TYR A 170 19.26 8.41 4.31
C TYR A 170 18.87 7.88 2.94
N GLN A 171 19.84 7.43 2.13
CA GLN A 171 19.56 6.75 0.86
C GLN A 171 18.78 5.46 1.09
N GLU A 172 19.22 4.61 2.02
CA GLU A 172 18.52 3.38 2.41
C GLU A 172 17.09 3.67 2.87
N GLN A 173 16.93 4.63 3.79
CA GLN A 173 15.60 5.06 4.26
C GLN A 173 14.71 5.53 3.11
N TYR A 174 15.22 6.38 2.22
CA TYR A 174 14.45 6.87 1.07
C TYR A 174 14.03 5.73 0.16
N LEU A 175 14.96 4.86 -0.27
CA LEU A 175 14.64 3.74 -1.15
C LEU A 175 13.63 2.78 -0.52
N THR A 176 13.77 2.46 0.78
CA THR A 176 12.78 1.66 1.51
C THR A 176 11.41 2.34 1.54
N LEU A 177 11.35 3.65 1.81
CA LEU A 177 10.10 4.39 1.77
C LEU A 177 9.47 4.37 0.37
N MET A 178 10.28 4.42 -0.69
CA MET A 178 9.79 4.44 -2.07
C MET A 178 9.11 3.15 -2.48
N ILE A 179 9.45 1.99 -1.87
CA ILE A 179 8.69 0.74 -2.08
C ILE A 179 7.20 0.98 -1.78
N VAL A 180 6.90 1.57 -0.61
CA VAL A 180 5.53 1.80 -0.16
C VAL A 180 4.86 2.93 -0.95
N HIS A 181 5.56 4.04 -1.20
CA HIS A 181 4.98 5.20 -1.87
C HIS A 181 4.76 4.98 -3.38
N LEU A 182 5.66 4.27 -4.07
CA LEU A 182 5.44 3.87 -5.45
C LEU A 182 4.33 2.82 -5.56
N SER A 183 4.20 1.91 -4.58
CA SER A 183 3.07 0.97 -4.53
C SER A 183 1.74 1.70 -4.33
N LEU A 184 1.70 2.69 -3.43
CA LEU A 184 0.54 3.54 -3.20
C LEU A 184 0.20 4.38 -4.44
N LEU A 185 1.20 4.94 -5.12
CA LEU A 185 1.01 5.71 -6.35
C LEU A 185 0.53 4.83 -7.51
N ALA A 186 1.07 3.61 -7.63
CA ALA A 186 0.63 2.62 -8.62
C ALA A 186 -0.84 2.23 -8.41
N TRP A 187 -1.24 1.94 -7.16
CA TRP A 187 -2.62 1.67 -6.79
C TRP A 187 -3.54 2.89 -7.05
N ALA A 188 -3.10 4.09 -6.67
CA ALA A 188 -3.83 5.33 -6.95
C ALA A 188 -3.94 5.60 -8.45
N GLY A 189 -2.94 5.23 -9.26
CA GLY A 189 -2.95 5.31 -10.71
C GLY A 189 -4.00 4.40 -11.34
N VAL A 190 -4.11 3.15 -10.89
CA VAL A 190 -5.19 2.23 -11.30
C VAL A 190 -6.56 2.78 -10.93
N GLY A 191 -6.70 3.31 -9.71
CA GLY A 191 -7.95 3.94 -9.26
C GLY A 191 -8.31 5.19 -10.07
N ALA A 192 -7.33 6.04 -10.37
CA ALA A 192 -7.51 7.22 -11.21
C ALA A 192 -7.93 6.84 -12.63
N PHE A 193 -7.32 5.81 -13.22
CA PHE A 193 -7.72 5.28 -14.52
C PHE A 193 -9.21 4.86 -14.55
N LEU A 194 -9.67 4.18 -13.50
CA LEU A 194 -11.04 3.69 -13.39
C LEU A 194 -12.07 4.79 -13.05
N VAL A 195 -11.69 5.80 -12.25
CA VAL A 195 -12.59 6.86 -11.77
C VAL A 195 -12.65 8.08 -12.71
N LEU A 196 -11.54 8.42 -13.38
CA LEU A 196 -11.50 9.51 -14.37
C LEU A 196 -12.16 9.11 -15.69
N ASP A 197 -12.51 7.84 -15.87
CA ASP A 197 -13.29 7.36 -16.99
C ASP A 197 -14.72 7.92 -16.93
N ARG A 198 -14.97 8.95 -17.75
CA ARG A 198 -16.30 9.51 -18.03
C ARG A 198 -16.86 8.98 -19.34
N GLY A 199 -16.73 7.68 -19.61
CA GLY A 199 -17.19 7.12 -20.88
C GLY A 199 -18.66 7.44 -21.16
N ASP A 200 -18.92 8.07 -22.32
CA ASP A 200 -20.23 8.42 -22.89
C ASP A 200 -21.20 7.23 -23.07
N ALA A 201 -20.79 6.02 -22.71
CA ALA A 201 -21.59 4.81 -22.81
C ALA A 201 -22.67 4.70 -21.71
N ASP A 202 -22.54 5.48 -20.64
CA ASP A 202 -23.44 5.40 -19.49
C ASP A 202 -24.36 6.60 -19.43
N ARG A 203 -25.66 6.36 -19.65
CA ARG A 203 -26.70 7.41 -19.72
C ARG A 203 -26.87 8.15 -18.39
N ASN A 204 -26.40 7.56 -17.28
CA ASN A 204 -26.38 8.16 -15.94
C ASN A 204 -25.15 7.66 -15.15
N PRO A 205 -23.98 8.33 -15.29
CA PRO A 205 -22.74 7.88 -14.65
C PRO A 205 -22.83 8.03 -13.12
N PRO A 206 -22.29 7.07 -12.33
CA PRO A 206 -22.22 7.20 -10.88
C PRO A 206 -21.37 8.42 -10.48
N ASP A 207 -21.66 9.01 -9.32
CA ASP A 207 -20.87 10.13 -8.83
C ASP A 207 -19.41 9.71 -8.55
N ARG A 208 -18.49 10.67 -8.70
CA ARG A 208 -17.05 10.43 -8.54
C ARG A 208 -16.73 9.84 -7.16
N THR A 209 -17.46 10.24 -6.14
CA THR A 209 -17.21 9.81 -4.77
C THR A 209 -17.59 8.35 -4.57
N SER A 210 -18.80 7.95 -4.98
CA SER A 210 -19.22 6.54 -4.92
C SER A 210 -18.29 5.66 -5.74
N ASN A 211 -17.91 6.08 -6.95
CA ASN A 211 -16.93 5.33 -7.76
C ASN A 211 -15.57 5.18 -7.06
N THR A 212 -15.07 6.25 -6.43
CA THR A 212 -13.81 6.18 -5.68
C THR A 212 -13.95 5.22 -4.50
N PHE A 213 -15.01 5.34 -3.70
CA PHE A 213 -15.23 4.45 -2.56
C PHE A 213 -15.41 2.98 -2.99
N ALA A 214 -16.16 2.73 -4.05
CA ALA A 214 -16.35 1.40 -4.61
C ALA A 214 -15.03 0.77 -5.08
N PHE A 215 -14.13 1.56 -5.69
CA PHE A 215 -12.78 1.12 -6.00
C PHE A 215 -11.96 0.78 -4.75
N LEU A 216 -12.00 1.63 -3.71
CA LEU A 216 -11.30 1.36 -2.45
C LEU A 216 -11.79 0.05 -1.82
N ASN A 217 -13.10 -0.16 -1.78
CA ASN A 217 -13.70 -1.37 -1.23
C ASN A 217 -13.34 -2.62 -2.06
N LYS A 218 -13.43 -2.54 -3.39
CA LYS A 218 -13.07 -3.64 -4.29
C LYS A 218 -11.57 -3.96 -4.24
N SER A 219 -10.73 -2.98 -3.92
CA SER A 219 -9.29 -3.21 -3.73
C SER A 219 -8.99 -4.13 -2.54
N LEU A 220 -9.81 -4.12 -1.47
CA LEU A 220 -9.65 -5.03 -0.34
C LEU A 220 -9.82 -6.49 -0.77
N GLU A 221 -10.82 -6.76 -1.60
CA GLU A 221 -11.04 -8.08 -2.17
C GLU A 221 -9.88 -8.51 -3.07
N LEU A 222 -9.37 -7.58 -3.89
CA LEU A 222 -8.21 -7.82 -4.74
C LEU A 222 -6.97 -8.19 -3.91
N PHE A 223 -6.71 -7.49 -2.81
CA PHE A 223 -5.57 -7.80 -1.93
C PHE A 223 -5.72 -9.15 -1.24
N ILE A 224 -6.93 -9.50 -0.79
CA ILE A 224 -7.21 -10.82 -0.19
C ILE A 224 -7.01 -11.93 -1.22
N MET A 225 -7.50 -11.75 -2.44
CA MET A 225 -7.35 -12.74 -3.51
C MET A 225 -5.91 -12.89 -3.98
N ALA A 226 -5.19 -11.77 -4.14
CA ALA A 226 -3.76 -11.80 -4.43
C ALA A 226 -2.98 -12.50 -3.31
N GLY A 227 -3.33 -12.26 -2.05
CA GLY A 227 -2.78 -12.97 -0.89
C GLY A 227 -3.04 -14.48 -0.93
N LEU A 228 -4.28 -14.90 -1.24
CA LEU A 228 -4.62 -16.32 -1.39
C LEU A 228 -3.84 -16.99 -2.53
N PHE A 229 -3.70 -16.31 -3.67
CA PHE A 229 -2.87 -16.78 -4.76
C PHE A 229 -1.39 -16.83 -4.39
N ALA A 230 -0.89 -15.89 -3.60
CA ALA A 230 0.49 -15.90 -3.13
C ALA A 230 0.76 -17.08 -2.18
N VAL A 231 -0.19 -17.40 -1.29
CA VAL A 231 -0.10 -18.59 -0.42
C VAL A 231 -0.10 -19.86 -1.26
N ALA A 232 -1.04 -19.99 -2.20
CA ALA A 232 -1.10 -21.15 -3.09
C ALA A 232 0.20 -21.29 -3.92
N GLY A 233 0.67 -20.21 -4.53
CA GLY A 233 1.91 -20.16 -5.30
C GLY A 233 3.15 -20.48 -4.46
N GLY A 234 3.19 -20.01 -3.21
CA GLY A 234 4.25 -20.33 -2.25
C GLY A 234 4.28 -21.81 -1.88
N ILE A 235 3.11 -22.42 -1.64
CA ILE A 235 2.98 -23.86 -1.41
C ILE A 235 3.48 -24.65 -2.62
N PHE A 236 3.02 -24.32 -3.83
CA PHE A 236 3.48 -24.97 -5.06
C PHE A 236 5.00 -24.80 -5.27
N THR A 237 5.54 -23.61 -4.96
CA THR A 237 6.99 -23.35 -5.02
C THR A 237 7.74 -24.22 -4.02
N GLY A 238 7.28 -24.31 -2.77
CA GLY A 238 7.88 -25.15 -1.74
C GLY A 238 7.85 -26.65 -2.09
N ILE A 239 6.72 -27.14 -2.61
CA ILE A 239 6.60 -28.53 -3.10
C ILE A 239 7.56 -28.78 -4.26
N THR A 240 7.66 -27.83 -5.20
CA THR A 240 8.59 -27.93 -6.34
C THR A 240 10.03 -28.03 -5.85
N VAL A 241 10.44 -27.11 -4.97
CA VAL A 241 11.79 -27.14 -4.37
C VAL A 241 12.05 -28.48 -3.67
N GLY A 242 11.12 -28.94 -2.83
CA GLY A 242 11.27 -30.20 -2.11
C GLY A 242 11.32 -31.44 -3.02
N LEU A 243 10.56 -31.46 -4.12
CA LEU A 243 10.56 -32.57 -5.08
C LEU A 243 11.89 -32.67 -5.82
N PHE A 244 12.47 -31.55 -6.25
CA PHE A 244 13.77 -31.53 -6.92
C PHE A 244 14.92 -31.82 -5.95
N ASP A 245 14.86 -31.28 -4.73
CA ASP A 245 15.85 -31.55 -3.68
C ASP A 245 15.89 -33.04 -3.29
N ALA A 246 14.72 -33.70 -3.21
CA ALA A 246 14.63 -35.15 -2.98
C ALA A 246 15.27 -35.99 -4.10
N LEU A 247 15.40 -35.45 -5.31
CA LEU A 247 16.11 -36.08 -6.43
C LEU A 247 17.62 -35.74 -6.46
N GLY A 248 18.11 -34.97 -5.47
CA GLY A 248 19.48 -34.46 -5.44
C GLY A 248 19.73 -33.33 -6.44
N ILE A 249 18.68 -32.65 -6.93
CA ILE A 249 18.77 -31.56 -7.91
C ILE A 249 18.53 -30.22 -7.20
N THR A 250 19.54 -29.36 -7.16
CA THR A 250 19.41 -27.99 -6.68
C THR A 250 18.91 -27.08 -7.80
N LEU A 251 17.81 -26.35 -7.55
CA LEU A 251 17.29 -25.39 -8.51
C LEU A 251 18.24 -24.19 -8.64
N SER A 252 18.49 -23.76 -9.87
CA SER A 252 19.32 -22.58 -10.11
C SER A 252 18.64 -21.30 -9.63
N ASP A 253 19.43 -20.26 -9.33
CA ASP A 253 18.92 -18.96 -8.92
C ASP A 253 17.93 -18.36 -9.95
N ALA A 254 18.21 -18.54 -11.25
CA ALA A 254 17.31 -18.12 -12.32
C ALA A 254 15.92 -18.78 -12.23
N VAL A 255 15.87 -20.08 -11.88
CA VAL A 255 14.60 -20.81 -11.70
C VAL A 255 13.90 -20.38 -10.43
N MET A 256 14.63 -20.20 -9.32
CA MET A 256 14.05 -19.70 -8.07
C MET A 256 13.43 -18.31 -8.25
N ARG A 257 14.14 -17.41 -8.92
CA ARG A 257 13.63 -16.08 -9.27
C ARG A 257 12.42 -16.14 -10.21
N LEU A 258 12.38 -17.10 -11.13
CA LEU A 258 11.22 -17.29 -12.00
C LEU A 258 9.99 -17.71 -11.20
N LEU A 259 10.13 -18.64 -10.25
CA LEU A 259 9.04 -19.07 -9.39
C LEU A 259 8.54 -17.93 -8.48
N LEU A 260 9.46 -17.19 -7.87
CA LEU A 260 9.14 -16.13 -6.91
C LEU A 260 8.71 -14.83 -7.60
N ALA A 261 9.60 -14.19 -8.35
CA ALA A 261 9.32 -12.90 -9.00
C ALA A 261 8.42 -13.06 -10.24
N GLY A 262 8.66 -14.10 -11.03
CA GLY A 262 7.83 -14.40 -12.20
C GLY A 262 6.42 -14.84 -11.84
N GLY A 263 6.31 -15.88 -11.01
CA GLY A 263 5.02 -16.37 -10.50
C GLY A 263 4.29 -15.30 -9.70
N GLY A 264 4.97 -14.62 -8.78
CA GLY A 264 4.42 -13.51 -7.99
C GLY A 264 3.93 -12.35 -8.87
N GLY A 265 4.64 -12.03 -9.95
CA GLY A 265 4.23 -11.00 -10.92
C GLY A 265 2.95 -11.33 -11.67
N MET A 266 2.62 -12.61 -11.87
CA MET A 266 1.35 -12.96 -12.54
C MET A 266 0.13 -12.64 -11.68
N LEU A 267 0.26 -12.71 -10.35
CA LEU A 267 -0.88 -12.71 -9.43
C LEU A 267 -1.75 -11.45 -9.47
N PRO A 268 -1.19 -10.21 -9.47
CA PRO A 268 -2.03 -9.00 -9.46
C PRO A 268 -2.90 -8.86 -10.72
N VAL A 269 -2.36 -9.26 -11.89
CA VAL A 269 -3.07 -9.20 -13.17
C VAL A 269 -4.18 -10.26 -13.20
N ILE A 270 -3.88 -11.50 -12.81
CA ILE A 270 -4.87 -12.59 -12.76
C ILE A 270 -5.96 -12.31 -11.73
N ALA A 271 -5.61 -11.84 -10.54
CA ALA A 271 -6.56 -11.46 -9.51
C ALA A 271 -7.50 -10.35 -10.00
N THR A 272 -6.97 -9.34 -10.70
CA THR A 272 -7.79 -8.28 -11.30
C THR A 272 -8.71 -8.83 -12.38
N ALA A 273 -8.21 -9.73 -13.24
CA ALA A 273 -9.00 -10.31 -14.33
C ALA A 273 -10.19 -11.16 -13.85
N ILE A 274 -10.03 -11.81 -12.69
CA ILE A 274 -11.07 -12.64 -12.09
C ILE A 274 -12.08 -11.80 -11.30
N LEU A 275 -11.64 -10.77 -10.59
CA LEU A 275 -12.50 -10.03 -9.65
C LEU A 275 -13.11 -8.75 -10.21
N TYR A 276 -12.53 -8.18 -11.27
CA TYR A 276 -12.90 -6.88 -11.77
C TYR A 276 -13.45 -6.95 -13.19
N ASN A 277 -14.71 -6.58 -13.39
CA ASN A 277 -15.31 -6.51 -14.71
C ASN A 277 -14.86 -5.22 -15.42
N PRO A 278 -14.05 -5.30 -16.49
CA PRO A 278 -13.47 -4.12 -17.14
C PRO A 278 -14.49 -3.28 -17.93
N ARG A 279 -15.72 -3.78 -18.13
CA ARG A 279 -16.75 -3.12 -18.94
C ARG A 279 -17.69 -2.23 -18.11
N VAL A 280 -17.65 -2.31 -16.79
CA VAL A 280 -18.56 -1.57 -15.90
C VAL A 280 -17.78 -0.68 -14.94
N ALA A 281 -18.42 0.42 -14.52
CA ALA A 281 -17.83 1.37 -13.57
C ALA A 281 -17.62 0.72 -12.18
N PRO A 282 -16.67 1.23 -11.36
CA PRO A 282 -16.42 0.71 -10.01
C PRO A 282 -17.68 0.54 -9.15
N ALA A 283 -18.58 1.53 -9.14
CA ALA A 283 -19.80 1.48 -8.33
C ALA A 283 -20.83 0.43 -8.79
N ARG A 284 -20.67 -0.13 -9.99
CA ARG A 284 -21.56 -1.16 -10.57
C ARG A 284 -20.95 -2.56 -10.58
N GLN A 285 -19.78 -2.73 -9.97
CA GLN A 285 -19.20 -4.05 -9.76
C GLN A 285 -20.10 -4.88 -8.85
N GLU A 286 -19.97 -6.20 -8.92
CA GLU A 286 -20.68 -7.09 -8.01
C GLU A 286 -20.04 -7.03 -6.63
N PHE A 287 -20.85 -6.73 -5.60
CA PHE A 287 -20.45 -6.63 -4.19
C PHE A 287 -21.12 -7.66 -3.27
N GLU A 288 -22.04 -8.45 -3.81
CA GLU A 288 -22.83 -9.42 -3.01
C GLU A 288 -22.41 -10.88 -3.24
N GLY A 289 -21.77 -11.19 -4.37
CA GLY A 289 -21.35 -12.55 -4.71
C GLY A 289 -20.09 -13.02 -3.97
N GLY A 290 -20.09 -14.30 -3.59
CA GLY A 290 -18.91 -15.08 -3.16
C GLY A 290 -17.96 -14.37 -2.21
N LEU A 291 -16.78 -13.99 -2.72
CA LEU A 291 -15.71 -13.38 -1.95
C LEU A 291 -16.05 -11.98 -1.44
N SER A 292 -16.74 -11.14 -2.22
CA SER A 292 -17.12 -9.78 -1.81
C SER A 292 -18.01 -9.79 -0.57
N GLY A 293 -19.00 -10.70 -0.53
CA GLY A 293 -19.86 -10.90 0.63
C GLY A 293 -19.09 -11.37 1.87
N LEU A 294 -18.15 -12.31 1.70
CA LEU A 294 -17.29 -12.79 2.78
C LEU A 294 -16.40 -11.68 3.35
N VAL A 295 -15.78 -10.86 2.51
CA VAL A 295 -14.93 -9.74 2.96
C VAL A 295 -15.74 -8.71 3.75
N ALA A 296 -16.93 -8.35 3.26
CA ALA A 296 -17.83 -7.43 3.95
C ALA A 296 -18.32 -8.01 5.29
N MET A 297 -18.62 -9.31 5.35
CA MET A 297 -19.01 -9.99 6.58
C MET A 297 -17.86 -10.01 7.58
N LEU A 298 -16.67 -10.44 7.16
CA LEU A 298 -15.48 -10.54 8.00
C LEU A 298 -15.14 -9.18 8.63
N THR A 299 -15.10 -8.13 7.82
CA THR A 299 -14.78 -6.76 8.32
C THR A 299 -15.84 -6.23 9.30
N ARG A 300 -17.13 -6.55 9.10
CA ARG A 300 -18.18 -6.19 10.06
C ARG A 300 -18.09 -6.98 11.38
N VAL A 301 -17.68 -8.25 11.32
CA VAL A 301 -17.46 -9.09 12.51
C VAL A 301 -16.21 -8.64 13.27
N MET A 302 -15.16 -8.22 12.56
CA MET A 302 -13.93 -7.71 13.16
C MET A 302 -14.12 -6.32 13.79
N LEU A 303 -15.10 -5.52 13.36
CA LEU A 303 -15.35 -4.19 13.89
C LEU A 303 -15.50 -4.13 15.43
N PRO A 304 -16.43 -4.87 16.07
CA PRO A 304 -16.56 -4.86 17.53
C PRO A 304 -15.31 -5.39 18.24
N LEU A 305 -14.62 -6.39 17.66
CA LEU A 305 -13.36 -6.90 18.20
C LEU A 305 -12.28 -5.82 18.18
N THR A 306 -12.13 -5.09 17.08
CA THR A 306 -11.17 -3.99 16.99
C THR A 306 -11.50 -2.87 17.97
N VAL A 307 -12.78 -2.51 18.12
CA VAL A 307 -13.21 -1.56 19.16
C VAL A 307 -12.78 -2.04 20.55
N LEU A 308 -13.02 -3.31 20.89
CA LEU A 308 -12.61 -3.88 22.17
C LEU A 308 -11.09 -3.79 22.35
N VAL A 309 -10.30 -4.17 21.33
CA VAL A 309 -8.84 -4.08 21.38
C VAL A 309 -8.39 -2.63 21.59
N LEU A 310 -8.96 -1.65 20.89
CA LEU A 310 -8.59 -0.25 21.09
C LEU A 310 -8.99 0.29 22.46
N LEU A 311 -10.12 -0.16 23.02
CA LEU A 311 -10.56 0.21 24.37
C LEU A 311 -9.60 -0.34 25.43
N VAL A 312 -9.27 -1.63 25.35
CA VAL A 312 -8.28 -2.26 26.22
C VAL A 312 -6.96 -1.52 26.09
N TYR A 313 -6.52 -1.25 24.86
CA TYR A 313 -5.27 -0.54 24.62
C TYR A 313 -5.24 0.85 25.26
N LEU A 314 -6.31 1.63 25.06
CA LEU A 314 -6.46 2.96 25.64
C LEU A 314 -6.43 2.94 27.18
N ALA A 315 -6.94 1.88 27.81
CA ALA A 315 -6.87 1.71 29.26
C ALA A 315 -5.44 1.45 29.78
N PHE A 316 -4.57 0.85 28.96
CA PHE A 316 -3.17 0.59 29.32
C PHE A 316 -2.23 1.78 29.07
N ILE A 317 -2.62 2.74 28.22
CA ILE A 317 -1.80 3.92 27.89
C ILE A 317 -1.39 4.73 29.14
N PRO A 318 -2.29 5.07 30.09
CA PRO A 318 -1.89 5.83 31.28
C PRO A 318 -0.83 5.14 32.14
N LEU A 319 -0.84 3.81 32.18
CA LEU A 319 0.13 3.01 32.94
C LEU A 319 1.49 2.90 32.23
N ASN A 320 1.51 3.06 30.90
CA ASN A 320 2.68 2.88 30.05
C ASN A 320 2.95 4.14 29.20
N PHE A 321 2.69 5.32 29.76
CA PHE A 321 2.65 6.56 28.98
C PHE A 321 3.98 6.92 28.32
N ARG A 322 5.13 6.48 28.85
CA ARG A 322 6.45 6.78 28.27
C ARG A 322 6.88 5.87 27.14
N GLU A 323 6.29 4.68 27.00
CA GLU A 323 6.74 3.67 26.04
C GLU A 323 6.88 4.18 24.60
N PRO A 324 5.91 4.91 24.02
CA PRO A 324 6.03 5.42 22.65
C PRO A 324 7.11 6.50 22.49
N PHE A 325 7.42 7.23 23.57
CA PHE A 325 8.43 8.29 23.55
C PHE A 325 9.84 7.71 23.52
N GLU A 326 10.04 6.55 24.15
CA GLU A 326 11.35 5.91 24.31
C GLU A 326 11.56 4.80 23.26
N ASN A 327 10.51 4.03 22.94
CA ASN A 327 10.57 2.87 22.06
C ASN A 327 9.96 3.13 20.68
N ARG A 328 10.76 2.94 19.62
CA ARG A 328 10.33 3.17 18.22
C ARG A 328 9.42 2.09 17.66
N ASP A 329 9.52 0.87 18.20
CA ASP A 329 8.78 -0.27 17.67
C ASP A 329 7.29 -0.12 17.97
N VAL A 330 6.96 0.51 19.09
CA VAL A 330 5.60 0.88 19.48
C VAL A 330 4.96 1.81 18.45
N LEU A 331 5.71 2.83 17.96
CA LEU A 331 5.23 3.77 16.94
C LEU A 331 4.99 3.10 15.58
N ILE A 332 5.82 2.12 15.22
CA ILE A 332 5.64 1.35 13.98
C ILE A 332 4.34 0.55 14.06
N ILE A 333 4.11 -0.14 15.18
CA ILE A 333 2.90 -0.93 15.41
C ILE A 333 1.65 -0.04 15.40
N TYR A 334 1.70 1.15 16.00
CA TYR A 334 0.57 2.09 15.97
C TYR A 334 0.20 2.51 14.56
N ASN A 335 1.19 2.88 13.75
CA ASN A 335 0.92 3.27 12.36
C ASN A 335 0.33 2.11 11.56
N ALA A 336 0.88 0.90 11.71
CA ALA A 336 0.33 -0.30 11.07
C ALA A 336 -1.13 -0.56 11.50
N MET A 337 -1.42 -0.45 12.80
CA MET A 337 -2.77 -0.55 13.35
C MET A 337 -3.72 0.49 12.74
N LEU A 338 -3.29 1.75 12.57
CA LEU A 338 -4.13 2.80 11.97
C LEU A 338 -4.51 2.49 10.53
N PHE A 339 -3.56 2.00 9.71
CA PHE A 339 -3.87 1.55 8.36
C PHE A 339 -4.84 0.37 8.37
N ALA A 340 -4.66 -0.59 9.29
CA ALA A 340 -5.58 -1.72 9.44
C ALA A 340 -7.00 -1.27 9.86
N VAL A 341 -7.11 -0.33 10.80
CA VAL A 341 -8.39 0.24 11.24
C VAL A 341 -9.09 0.97 10.08
N ILE A 342 -8.34 1.72 9.26
CA ILE A 342 -8.91 2.40 8.09
C ILE A 342 -9.39 1.40 7.04
N ALA A 343 -8.57 0.37 6.72
CA ALA A 343 -8.96 -0.69 5.80
C ALA A 343 -10.22 -1.43 6.29
N LEU A 344 -10.28 -1.72 7.59
CA LEU A 344 -11.44 -2.31 8.24
C LEU A 344 -12.69 -1.43 8.11
N MET A 345 -12.58 -0.12 8.36
CA MET A 345 -13.71 0.81 8.22
C MET A 345 -14.18 0.95 6.77
N VAL A 346 -13.25 0.93 5.80
CA VAL A 346 -13.59 0.91 4.36
C VAL A 346 -14.40 -0.35 4.05
N GLY A 347 -13.92 -1.54 4.44
CA GLY A 347 -14.59 -2.81 4.16
C GLY A 347 -15.92 -3.01 4.90
N ALA A 348 -16.02 -2.49 6.13
CA ALA A 348 -17.25 -2.58 6.92
C ALA A 348 -18.36 -1.67 6.37
N THR A 349 -18.00 -0.56 5.72
CA THR A 349 -18.93 0.43 5.18
C THR A 349 -19.66 -0.11 3.94
N PRO A 350 -21.01 -0.07 3.88
CA PRO A 350 -21.74 -0.56 2.73
C PRO A 350 -21.49 0.31 1.49
N VAL A 351 -21.31 -0.33 0.34
CA VAL A 351 -21.22 0.35 -0.97
C VAL A 351 -22.61 0.82 -1.42
N ILE A 352 -23.63 -0.01 -1.22
CA ILE A 352 -25.01 0.29 -1.59
C ILE A 352 -25.88 0.29 -0.31
N PRO A 353 -26.42 1.45 0.11
CA PRO A 353 -27.14 1.58 1.38
C PRO A 353 -28.40 0.71 1.50
N SER A 354 -29.09 0.44 0.39
CA SER A 354 -30.38 -0.28 0.37
C SER A 354 -30.28 -1.76 0.75
N HIS A 355 -29.08 -2.34 0.73
CA HIS A 355 -28.88 -3.77 1.06
C HIS A 355 -28.66 -4.02 2.56
N VAL A 356 -28.65 -2.98 3.40
CA VAL A 356 -28.49 -3.14 4.85
C VAL A 356 -29.80 -2.79 5.56
N SER A 357 -30.28 -3.69 6.42
CA SER A 357 -31.48 -3.43 7.22
C SER A 357 -31.30 -2.21 8.11
N ARG A 358 -32.37 -1.45 8.34
CA ARG A 358 -32.32 -0.19 9.11
C ARG A 358 -31.70 -0.37 10.50
N ARG A 359 -32.02 -1.49 11.18
CA ARG A 359 -31.48 -1.80 12.52
C ARG A 359 -29.97 -2.08 12.48
N ILE A 360 -29.49 -2.88 11.53
CA ILE A 360 -28.07 -3.19 11.39
C ILE A 360 -27.28 -1.92 11.02
N GLY A 361 -27.84 -1.09 10.12
CA GLY A 361 -27.21 0.16 9.70
C GLY A 361 -26.96 1.14 10.86
N VAL A 362 -27.86 1.21 11.84
CA VAL A 362 -27.68 2.07 13.03
C VAL A 362 -26.50 1.60 13.89
N TRP A 363 -26.41 0.30 14.19
CA TRP A 363 -25.32 -0.26 14.99
C TRP A 363 -23.98 -0.19 14.27
N LEU A 364 -23.99 -0.46 12.95
CA LEU A 364 -22.80 -0.35 12.11
C LEU A 364 -22.27 1.09 12.11
N ARG A 365 -23.14 2.09 11.91
CA ARG A 365 -22.77 3.50 11.98
C ARG A 365 -22.16 3.86 13.33
N ARG A 366 -22.79 3.45 14.44
CA ARG A 366 -22.28 3.70 15.80
C ARG A 366 -20.91 3.06 16.03
N GLY A 367 -20.74 1.82 15.57
CA GLY A 367 -19.47 1.11 15.64
C GLY A 367 -18.35 1.84 14.88
N ILE A 368 -18.61 2.27 13.64
CA ILE A 368 -17.64 3.04 12.84
C ILE A 368 -17.28 4.37 13.52
N ILE A 369 -18.27 5.08 14.08
CA ILE A 369 -18.02 6.35 14.80
C ILE A 369 -17.16 6.12 16.04
N LEU A 370 -17.48 5.10 16.84
CA LEU A 370 -16.71 4.77 18.05
C LEU A 370 -15.28 4.37 17.68
N LEU A 371 -15.13 3.50 16.67
CA LEU A 371 -13.82 3.08 16.18
C LEU A 371 -13.00 4.27 15.67
N ALA A 372 -13.60 5.17 14.90
CA ALA A 372 -12.93 6.37 14.40
C ALA A 372 -12.52 7.33 15.53
N ALA A 373 -13.35 7.50 16.56
CA ALA A 373 -13.04 8.33 17.72
C ALA A 373 -11.86 7.76 18.53
N LEU A 374 -11.87 6.45 18.82
CA LEU A 374 -10.79 5.76 19.51
C LEU A 374 -9.48 5.84 18.72
N ALA A 375 -9.53 5.56 17.42
CA ALA A 375 -8.37 5.66 16.54
C ALA A 375 -7.83 7.09 16.48
N ALA A 376 -8.69 8.11 16.47
CA ALA A 376 -8.25 9.50 16.46
C ALA A 376 -7.50 9.88 17.74
N ILE A 377 -8.00 9.46 18.91
CA ILE A 377 -7.33 9.69 20.20
C ILE A 377 -5.94 9.04 20.20
N ILE A 378 -5.85 7.76 19.81
CA ILE A 378 -4.58 7.04 19.73
C ILE A 378 -3.64 7.68 18.70
N SER A 379 -4.16 8.16 17.58
CA SER A 379 -3.35 8.85 16.55
C SER A 379 -2.78 10.17 17.05
N VAL A 380 -3.56 10.97 17.77
CA VAL A 380 -3.07 12.23 18.36
C VAL A 380 -1.96 11.94 19.37
N TYR A 381 -2.14 10.93 20.21
CA TYR A 381 -1.11 10.48 21.15
C TYR A 381 0.17 10.03 20.43
N ALA A 382 0.04 9.19 19.40
CA ALA A 382 1.17 8.75 18.58
C ALA A 382 1.90 9.91 17.88
N LEU A 383 1.15 10.88 17.35
CA LEU A 383 1.71 12.07 16.72
C LEU A 383 2.52 12.91 17.72
N VAL A 384 2.01 13.12 18.94
CA VAL A 384 2.74 13.83 20.00
C VAL A 384 4.05 13.11 20.33
N ALA A 385 4.04 11.78 20.45
CA ALA A 385 5.26 11.01 20.70
C ALA A 385 6.29 11.15 19.55
N ILE A 386 5.85 11.07 18.29
CA ILE A 386 6.75 11.26 17.13
C ILE A 386 7.32 12.69 17.09
N LEU A 387 6.48 13.71 17.37
CA LEU A 387 6.92 15.10 17.41
C LEU A 387 7.92 15.35 18.54
N TYR A 388 7.68 14.79 19.72
CA TYR A 388 8.63 14.87 20.85
C TYR A 388 9.98 14.27 20.47
N ARG A 389 9.99 13.05 19.90
CA ARG A 389 11.24 12.41 19.45
C ARG A 389 11.94 13.18 18.35
N THR A 390 11.17 13.80 17.46
CA THR A 390 11.71 14.64 16.39
C THR A 390 12.33 15.92 16.93
N ALA A 391 11.76 16.49 18.00
CA ALA A 391 12.30 17.66 18.68
C ALA A 391 13.52 17.35 19.55
N MET A 392 13.58 16.15 20.15
CA MET A 392 14.70 15.72 21.00
C MET A 392 15.88 15.16 20.20
N ASP A 393 15.62 14.43 19.12
CA ASP A 393 16.67 14.02 18.19
C ASP A 393 16.63 14.91 16.94
N ARG A 394 16.69 14.30 15.74
CA ARG A 394 16.70 14.99 14.46
C ARG A 394 15.48 14.62 13.63
N LEU A 395 15.08 15.53 12.74
CA LEU A 395 14.17 15.21 11.65
C LEU A 395 14.90 14.29 10.67
N THR A 396 14.29 13.16 10.33
CA THR A 396 14.81 12.20 9.34
C THR A 396 13.78 11.97 8.24
N PRO A 397 14.16 11.45 7.06
CA PRO A 397 13.22 11.13 5.98
C PRO A 397 12.05 10.25 6.47
N ASN A 398 12.36 9.23 7.27
CA ASN A 398 11.35 8.37 7.88
C ASN A 398 10.40 9.13 8.81
N ARG A 399 10.93 9.93 9.75
CA ARG A 399 10.10 10.66 10.72
C ARG A 399 9.17 11.66 10.06
N LEU A 400 9.67 12.42 9.08
CA LEU A 400 8.84 13.36 8.32
C LEU A 400 7.69 12.64 7.61
N THR A 401 7.98 11.48 7.02
CA THR A 401 6.99 10.64 6.33
C THR A 401 5.90 10.13 7.29
N PHE A 402 6.31 9.61 8.45
CA PHE A 402 5.38 9.15 9.48
C PHE A 402 4.53 10.28 10.05
N ILE A 403 5.10 11.47 10.27
CA ILE A 403 4.34 12.66 10.71
C ILE A 403 3.24 12.97 9.69
N GLY A 404 3.57 13.01 8.38
CA GLY A 404 2.58 13.29 7.35
C GLY A 404 1.45 12.24 7.28
N TRP A 405 1.78 10.94 7.35
CA TRP A 405 0.75 9.89 7.43
C TRP A 405 -0.14 10.04 8.66
N ASN A 406 0.41 10.39 9.83
CA ASN A 406 -0.38 10.63 11.03
C ASN A 406 -1.32 11.84 10.87
N ILE A 407 -0.83 12.94 10.28
CA ILE A 407 -1.66 14.13 10.00
C ILE A 407 -2.82 13.78 9.05
N ILE A 408 -2.55 13.03 7.98
CA ILE A 408 -3.58 12.58 7.03
C ILE A 408 -4.60 11.68 7.71
N ASN A 409 -4.15 10.74 8.54
CA ASN A 409 -5.01 9.84 9.30
C ASN A 409 -5.92 10.60 10.26
N ILE A 410 -5.36 11.48 11.07
CA ILE A 410 -6.13 12.31 12.00
C ILE A 410 -7.12 13.16 11.23
N GLY A 411 -6.68 13.82 10.14
CA GLY A 411 -7.56 14.62 9.29
C GLY A 411 -8.72 13.81 8.69
N LEU A 412 -8.45 12.60 8.19
CA LEU A 412 -9.47 11.68 7.67
C LEU A 412 -10.46 11.27 8.77
N LEU A 413 -9.98 10.87 9.94
CA LEU A 413 -10.81 10.44 11.06
C LEU A 413 -11.68 11.59 11.58
N LEU A 414 -11.13 12.79 11.73
CA LEU A 414 -11.88 13.98 12.13
C LEU A 414 -12.92 14.38 11.07
N LEU A 415 -12.57 14.33 9.78
CA LEU A 415 -13.51 14.58 8.68
C LEU A 415 -14.65 13.55 8.68
N LEU A 416 -14.34 12.29 8.93
CA LEU A 416 -15.32 11.22 9.07
C LEU A 416 -16.28 11.52 10.22
N LEU A 417 -15.77 11.79 11.43
CA LEU A 417 -16.57 12.12 12.61
C LEU A 417 -17.45 13.36 12.37
N TYR A 418 -16.89 14.42 11.80
CA TYR A 418 -17.62 15.64 11.47
C TYR A 418 -18.77 15.37 10.49
N ARG A 419 -18.50 14.60 9.43
CA ARG A 419 -19.55 14.25 8.45
C ARG A 419 -20.61 13.36 9.08
N GLN A 420 -20.21 12.39 9.91
CA GLN A 420 -21.16 11.53 10.61
C GLN A 420 -22.04 12.31 11.59
N ALA A 421 -21.53 13.36 12.23
CA ALA A 421 -22.34 14.25 13.06
C ALA A 421 -23.40 15.03 12.26
N ARG A 422 -23.13 15.34 10.98
CA ARG A 422 -24.02 16.12 10.11
C ARG A 422 -24.92 15.31 9.16
N ALA A 423 -24.63 14.03 8.95
CA ALA A 423 -25.17 13.30 7.80
C ALA A 423 -26.64 12.87 7.89
N GLY A 424 -27.32 13.03 9.03
CA GLY A 424 -28.75 12.66 9.18
C GLY A 424 -29.01 11.22 8.69
N ASN A 425 -29.88 11.08 7.69
CA ASN A 425 -30.23 9.80 7.03
C ASN A 425 -29.22 9.37 5.95
N ASN A 426 -28.40 10.28 5.40
CA ASN A 426 -27.45 10.02 4.31
C ASN A 426 -26.03 9.75 4.86
N TRP A 427 -25.96 8.98 5.95
CA TRP A 427 -24.70 8.72 6.67
C TRP A 427 -23.65 7.98 5.84
N VAL A 428 -24.08 7.10 4.94
CA VAL A 428 -23.19 6.35 4.04
C VAL A 428 -22.47 7.29 3.06
N ASP A 429 -23.20 8.22 2.44
CA ASP A 429 -22.61 9.21 1.52
C ASP A 429 -21.55 10.06 2.22
N GLY A 430 -21.78 10.40 3.49
CA GLY A 430 -20.82 11.10 4.33
C GLY A 430 -19.50 10.32 4.50
N LEU A 431 -19.58 8.99 4.66
CA LEU A 431 -18.41 8.11 4.74
C LEU A 431 -17.70 8.00 3.39
N HIS A 432 -18.42 7.76 2.31
CA HIS A 432 -17.84 7.66 0.95
C HIS A 432 -17.03 8.91 0.63
N ARG A 433 -17.58 10.10 0.93
CA ARG A 433 -16.87 11.36 0.72
C ARG A 433 -15.64 11.51 1.61
N ALA A 434 -15.66 11.01 2.84
CA ALA A 434 -14.50 11.09 3.74
C ALA A 434 -13.36 10.19 3.22
N PHE A 435 -13.67 8.94 2.88
CA PHE A 435 -12.69 8.00 2.34
C PHE A 435 -12.14 8.42 0.97
N ALA A 436 -12.98 8.96 0.08
CA ALA A 436 -12.51 9.49 -1.20
C ALA A 436 -11.55 10.69 -1.02
N ALA A 437 -11.83 11.58 -0.07
CA ALA A 437 -10.92 12.67 0.28
C ALA A 437 -9.60 12.16 0.89
N GLY A 438 -9.69 11.15 1.77
CA GLY A 438 -8.52 10.48 2.34
C GLY A 438 -7.63 9.85 1.27
N ALA A 439 -8.21 9.11 0.33
CA ALA A 439 -7.47 8.50 -0.78
C ALA A 439 -6.73 9.54 -1.63
N ALA A 440 -7.36 10.69 -1.90
CA ALA A 440 -6.71 11.79 -2.60
C ALA A 440 -5.56 12.40 -1.78
N ALA A 441 -5.74 12.61 -0.47
CA ALA A 441 -4.70 13.11 0.42
C ALA A 441 -3.50 12.15 0.49
N TYR A 442 -3.74 10.84 0.55
CA TYR A 442 -2.72 9.81 0.50
C TYR A 442 -1.92 9.83 -0.80
N ALA A 443 -2.60 9.91 -1.95
CA ALA A 443 -1.94 10.00 -3.24
C ALA A 443 -1.09 11.27 -3.37
N LEU A 444 -1.62 12.42 -2.93
CA LEU A 444 -0.88 13.69 -2.95
C LEU A 444 0.35 13.65 -2.04
N TRP A 445 0.21 13.07 -0.85
CA TRP A 445 1.33 12.89 0.06
C TRP A 445 2.39 11.95 -0.50
N ALA A 446 2.00 10.88 -1.20
CA ALA A 446 2.97 10.02 -1.86
C ALA A 446 3.80 10.77 -2.89
N VAL A 447 3.16 11.60 -3.73
CA VAL A 447 3.85 12.47 -4.67
C VAL A 447 4.77 13.46 -3.96
N ALA A 448 4.29 14.09 -2.87
CA ALA A 448 5.09 15.00 -2.07
C ALA A 448 6.34 14.31 -1.52
N VAL A 449 6.21 13.15 -0.85
CA VAL A 449 7.33 12.39 -0.28
C VAL A 449 8.34 11.97 -1.36
N ILE A 450 7.85 11.46 -2.50
CA ILE A 450 8.71 11.08 -3.63
C ILE A 450 9.58 12.27 -4.06
N ILE A 451 8.95 13.44 -4.24
CA ILE A 451 9.62 14.62 -4.79
C ILE A 451 10.48 15.32 -3.76
N THR A 452 9.98 15.60 -2.55
CA THR A 452 10.57 16.56 -1.62
C THR A 452 11.71 15.97 -0.79
N LEU A 453 11.66 14.69 -0.41
CA LEU A 453 12.66 14.11 0.50
C LEU A 453 14.11 14.26 0.01
N PRO A 454 14.45 13.99 -1.27
CA PRO A 454 15.82 14.15 -1.73
C PRO A 454 16.36 15.58 -1.65
N TRP A 455 15.49 16.58 -1.70
CA TRP A 455 15.88 17.99 -1.63
C TRP A 455 15.96 18.50 -0.19
N LEU A 456 15.12 17.98 0.70
CA LEU A 456 15.13 18.34 2.12
C LEU A 456 16.31 17.72 2.87
N PHE A 457 16.76 16.53 2.47
CA PHE A 457 17.81 15.76 3.15
C PHE A 457 19.07 15.56 2.28
N GLY A 458 19.22 16.34 1.21
CA GLY A 458 20.39 16.29 0.34
C GLY A 458 21.61 16.97 0.97
N ILE A 459 22.81 16.48 0.65
CA ILE A 459 24.08 17.12 1.04
C ILE A 459 24.80 17.60 -0.23
N ASN A 460 25.56 18.69 -0.13
CA ASN A 460 26.29 19.26 -1.27
C ASN A 460 27.53 18.40 -1.61
N GLN A 461 27.37 17.49 -2.57
CA GLN A 461 28.40 16.51 -2.97
C GLN A 461 29.71 17.16 -3.42
N THR A 462 29.66 18.30 -4.11
CA THR A 462 30.86 19.03 -4.58
C THR A 462 31.81 19.42 -3.45
N ARG A 463 31.27 19.70 -2.26
CA ARG A 463 32.08 20.03 -1.07
C ARG A 463 32.67 18.79 -0.41
N ILE A 464 32.01 17.64 -0.55
CA ILE A 464 32.49 16.36 0.00
C ILE A 464 33.65 15.83 -0.85
N GLU A 465 33.58 15.96 -2.16
CA GLU A 465 34.63 15.49 -3.09
C GLU A 465 36.00 16.09 -2.79
N GLY A 466 36.05 17.33 -2.29
CA GLY A 466 37.28 18.02 -1.88
C GLY A 466 37.84 17.62 -0.52
N LEU A 467 37.15 16.79 0.27
CA LEU A 467 37.59 16.37 1.60
C LEU A 467 38.44 15.08 1.55
N PRO A 468 39.27 14.80 2.57
CA PRO A 468 40.04 13.58 2.65
C PRO A 468 39.17 12.31 2.60
N PRO A 469 39.64 11.19 2.02
CA PRO A 469 38.84 9.96 1.88
C PRO A 469 38.28 9.40 3.19
N SER A 470 39.04 9.50 4.30
CA SER A 470 38.60 9.08 5.64
C SER A 470 37.41 9.88 6.13
N VAL A 471 37.40 11.20 5.87
CA VAL A 471 36.31 12.12 6.21
C VAL A 471 35.10 11.87 5.33
N GLN A 472 35.30 11.64 4.03
CA GLN A 472 34.22 11.29 3.11
C GLN A 472 33.49 10.03 3.58
N ALA A 473 34.22 8.98 3.97
CA ALA A 473 33.62 7.74 4.49
C ALA A 473 32.71 8.01 5.70
N ILE A 474 33.16 8.85 6.64
CA ILE A 474 32.36 9.24 7.82
C ILE A 474 31.11 10.02 7.42
N ILE A 475 31.20 10.96 6.47
CA ILE A 475 30.03 11.73 5.99
C ILE A 475 28.98 10.82 5.35
N TYR A 476 29.42 9.78 4.63
CA TYR A 476 28.51 8.83 4.01
C TYR A 476 27.93 7.81 4.99
N GLU A 477 28.63 7.48 6.08
CA GLU A 477 28.14 6.52 7.09
C GLU A 477 27.31 7.17 8.20
N GLN A 478 27.70 8.35 8.64
CA GLN A 478 27.12 9.03 9.79
C GLN A 478 26.25 10.21 9.35
N SER A 479 25.13 10.39 10.04
CA SER A 479 24.32 11.59 9.87
C SER A 479 24.96 12.73 10.68
N ALA A 480 24.90 13.97 10.19
CA ALA A 480 25.33 15.13 10.96
C ALA A 480 24.73 15.10 12.39
N PRO A 481 25.42 15.59 13.44
CA PRO A 481 26.66 16.35 13.38
C PRO A 481 27.87 15.42 13.27
N ILE A 482 28.85 15.76 12.43
CA ILE A 482 30.05 14.94 12.27
C ILE A 482 31.12 15.52 13.17
N LEU A 483 31.44 14.82 14.25
CA LEU A 483 32.46 15.22 15.22
C LEU A 483 33.75 14.47 14.91
N LEU A 484 34.83 15.21 14.69
CA LEU A 484 36.13 14.67 14.30
C LEU A 484 37.17 14.96 15.38
N LYS A 485 38.02 13.97 15.61
CA LYS A 485 39.20 14.07 16.47
C LYS A 485 40.34 13.27 15.84
N CYS A 486 41.58 13.60 16.17
CA CYS A 486 42.72 12.72 15.87
C CYS A 486 43.41 12.30 17.18
N LEU A 487 44.15 11.19 17.16
CA LEU A 487 44.69 10.57 18.37
C LEU A 487 45.74 11.44 19.07
N ASP A 488 46.54 12.18 18.30
CA ASP A 488 47.63 13.01 18.82
C ASP A 488 47.17 14.43 19.23
N SER A 489 45.89 14.76 19.05
CA SER A 489 45.32 16.05 19.39
C SER A 489 44.28 15.93 20.50
N PRO A 490 44.30 16.80 21.54
CA PRO A 490 43.23 16.82 22.53
C PRO A 490 41.93 17.45 21.99
N HIS A 491 42.00 18.18 20.87
CA HIS A 491 40.93 19.04 20.37
C HIS A 491 39.87 18.28 19.56
N ILE A 492 38.62 18.75 19.64
CA ILE A 492 37.48 18.19 18.91
C ILE A 492 36.99 19.24 17.93
N TYR A 493 36.66 18.80 16.72
CA TYR A 493 36.16 19.66 15.65
C TYR A 493 34.79 19.18 15.19
N LEU A 494 33.87 20.11 14.98
CA LEU A 494 32.63 19.86 14.25
C LEU A 494 32.92 20.07 12.76
N LEU A 495 32.63 19.07 11.94
CA LEU A 495 32.62 19.23 10.50
C LEU A 495 31.27 19.80 10.06
N GLU A 496 31.29 21.01 9.49
CA GLU A 496 30.11 21.72 9.01
C GLU A 496 30.43 22.42 7.69
N ASP A 497 29.60 22.22 6.68
CA ASP A 497 29.69 22.86 5.36
C ASP A 497 31.04 22.71 4.63
N GLY A 498 31.80 21.65 4.94
CA GLY A 498 33.12 21.35 4.39
C GLY A 498 34.29 21.98 5.16
N THR A 499 34.03 22.59 6.33
CA THR A 499 35.04 23.19 7.19
C THR A 499 35.06 22.54 8.57
N LYS A 500 36.23 22.50 9.22
CA LYS A 500 36.38 22.03 10.60
C LYS A 500 36.26 23.21 11.56
N ARG A 501 35.26 23.17 12.45
CA ARG A 501 35.01 24.19 13.47
C ARG A 501 35.49 23.66 14.82
N TRP A 502 36.51 24.28 15.38
CA TRP A 502 37.04 23.87 16.69
C TRP A 502 36.03 24.11 17.82
N ILE A 503 35.78 23.08 18.63
CA ILE A 503 34.99 23.18 19.86
C ILE A 503 35.95 23.46 21.01
N ASN A 504 35.88 24.65 21.59
CA ASN A 504 36.94 25.15 22.46
C ASN A 504 37.07 24.41 23.80
N THR A 505 35.96 23.92 24.35
CA THR A 505 35.88 23.31 25.67
C THR A 505 34.87 22.17 25.73
N ILE A 506 35.08 21.25 26.69
CA ILE A 506 34.14 20.16 27.00
C ILE A 506 32.80 20.71 27.51
N ALA A 507 32.81 21.85 28.20
CA ALA A 507 31.58 22.53 28.62
C ALA A 507 30.73 22.91 27.40
N THR A 508 31.33 23.56 26.40
CA THR A 508 30.65 23.92 25.14
C THR A 508 30.22 22.68 24.35
N PHE A 509 31.03 21.62 24.33
CA PHE A 509 30.65 20.34 23.73
C PHE A 509 29.35 19.78 24.34
N THR A 510 29.29 19.75 25.68
CA THR A 510 28.14 19.20 26.43
C THR A 510 26.92 20.12 26.34
N GLU A 511 27.12 21.44 26.41
CA GLU A 511 26.05 22.46 26.28
C GLU A 511 25.37 22.39 24.91
N ARG A 512 26.14 22.11 23.85
CA ARG A 512 25.62 21.89 22.49
C ARG A 512 24.93 20.53 22.31
N GLY A 513 24.86 19.71 23.36
CA GLY A 513 24.22 18.40 23.33
C GLY A 513 25.03 17.33 22.58
N TYR A 514 26.31 17.57 22.32
CA TYR A 514 27.17 16.57 21.69
C TYR A 514 27.54 15.48 22.68
N VAL A 515 27.66 14.25 22.19
CA VAL A 515 28.01 13.08 23.00
C VAL A 515 29.29 12.44 22.48
N TRP A 516 30.14 11.94 23.39
CA TRP A 516 31.44 11.37 23.04
C TRP A 516 31.38 10.15 22.12
N ARG A 517 30.27 9.40 22.17
CA ARG A 517 30.04 8.25 21.28
C ARG A 517 29.97 8.64 19.80
N ASP A 518 29.64 9.90 19.51
CA ASP A 518 29.50 10.40 18.13
C ASP A 518 30.82 10.99 17.59
N VAL A 519 31.89 10.98 18.39
CA VAL A 519 33.22 11.45 17.98
C VAL A 519 33.94 10.37 17.18
N SER A 520 34.23 10.67 15.93
CA SER A 520 34.98 9.80 15.01
C SER A 520 36.46 10.18 14.99
N PHE A 521 37.32 9.17 15.04
CA PHE A 521 38.77 9.33 14.98
C PHE A 521 39.27 9.20 13.54
N ILE A 522 40.07 10.18 13.08
CA ILE A 522 40.72 10.18 11.77
C ILE A 522 42.22 10.45 11.89
N PRO A 523 43.03 10.13 10.86
CA PRO A 523 44.44 10.53 10.81
C PRO A 523 44.61 12.04 10.97
N CYS A 524 45.61 12.50 11.73
CA CYS A 524 45.81 13.92 11.97
C CYS A 524 46.15 14.69 10.67
N ASP A 525 46.82 14.05 9.69
CA ASP A 525 47.08 14.64 8.38
C ASP A 525 45.78 14.92 7.61
N ASP A 526 44.82 14.00 7.67
CA ASP A 526 43.50 14.19 7.07
C ASP A 526 42.74 15.31 7.79
N LEU A 527 42.78 15.34 9.12
CA LEU A 527 42.13 16.41 9.90
C LEU A 527 42.76 17.79 9.59
N ARG A 528 44.08 17.86 9.42
CA ARG A 528 44.79 19.09 9.01
C ARG A 528 44.42 19.55 7.60
N ALA A 529 44.15 18.62 6.68
CA ALA A 529 43.78 18.93 5.30
C ALA A 529 42.38 19.56 5.16
N ILE A 530 41.52 19.48 6.18
CA ILE A 530 40.20 20.12 6.17
C ILE A 530 40.35 21.64 6.41
N PRO A 531 39.72 22.52 5.60
CA PRO A 531 39.75 23.96 5.84
C PRO A 531 39.18 24.34 7.21
N ASP A 532 39.80 25.33 7.87
CA ASP A 532 39.34 25.82 9.17
C ASP A 532 38.12 26.73 9.02
N GLY A 533 37.08 26.46 9.82
CA GLY A 533 35.88 27.27 9.93
C GLY A 533 35.86 28.10 11.21
N VAL A 534 34.80 28.88 11.41
CA VAL A 534 34.63 29.69 12.63
C VAL A 534 34.52 28.78 13.86
N PRO A 535 35.34 28.97 14.92
CA PRO A 535 35.26 28.17 16.14
C PRO A 535 33.93 28.25 16.88
N ILE A 536 33.77 27.36 17.86
CA ILE A 536 32.58 27.26 18.72
C ILE A 536 33.03 27.38 20.18
N PRO A 537 32.66 28.48 20.88
CA PRO A 537 31.99 29.68 20.38
C PRO A 537 32.90 30.54 19.48
N GLU A 538 32.33 31.48 18.72
CA GLU A 538 33.09 32.32 17.77
C GLU A 538 34.19 33.16 18.46
N SER A 539 34.04 33.42 19.76
CA SER A 539 35.00 34.16 20.58
C SER A 539 36.21 33.32 21.04
N ALA A 540 36.33 32.06 20.62
CA ALA A 540 37.36 31.15 21.13
C ALA A 540 38.80 31.46 20.67
N GLY A 541 38.99 32.37 19.73
CA GLY A 541 40.31 32.65 19.11
C GLY A 541 40.62 31.70 17.95
N PRO A 542 41.84 31.71 17.39
CA PRO A 542 42.16 30.87 16.23
C PRO A 542 42.07 29.38 16.57
N PRO A 543 41.56 28.53 15.66
CA PRO A 543 41.50 27.10 15.88
C PRO A 543 42.92 26.52 16.02
N PRO A 544 43.18 25.67 17.02
CA PRO A 544 44.45 24.98 17.14
C PRO A 544 44.64 24.03 15.94
N GLN A 545 45.89 23.74 15.59
CA GLN A 545 46.17 22.72 14.57
C GLN A 545 46.25 21.34 15.24
N PRO A 546 45.60 20.32 14.68
CA PRO A 546 45.59 18.96 15.22
C PRO A 546 46.84 18.14 14.94
#